data_AF-A0A1C0V6X8-F1
#
_entry.id   AF-A0A1C0V6X8-F1
#
_cell.length_a   1.000
_cell.length_b   1.000
_cell.length_c   1.000
_cell.angle_alpha   90.00
_cell.angle_beta   90.00
_cell.angle_gamma   90.00
#
_symmetry.space_group_name_H-M   'P 1'
#
loop_
_entity.id
_entity.type
_entity.pdbx_description
1 polymer ?
#
loop_
_entity_poly.entity_id
_entity_poly.type
_entity_poly.pdbx_seq_one_letter_code
_entity_poly.pdbx_strand_id
1 'polypeptide(L)'
;MVRIDDRSYKVDDPVITGGQLLDKASKRPVDEYLIFQVLHNGQLEEIRLDETIELRKPGIERFITWRSDRSFRFVIDGRRFEWGAPVITGLKLKELAGVDPKSYGVWLEVRSAEDRPIADNESVDLQAPGVERFFTGKKTTTEG
;
A
#
# COMPACT_ATOMS: atom_id res chain seq x y z
N MET A 1 13.57 -12.13 -12.82
CA MET A 1 12.10 -12.22 -12.90
C MET A 1 11.54 -11.12 -12.02
N VAL A 2 10.36 -10.59 -12.34
CA VAL A 2 9.65 -9.64 -11.49
C VAL A 2 8.28 -10.21 -11.14
N ARG A 3 7.72 -9.84 -9.99
CA ARG A 3 6.37 -10.20 -9.58
C ARG A 3 5.48 -8.96 -9.62
N ILE A 4 4.39 -9.01 -10.39
CA ILE A 4 3.39 -7.95 -10.50
C ILE A 4 2.03 -8.57 -10.16
N ASP A 5 1.32 -8.06 -9.15
CA ASP A 5 0.05 -8.61 -8.66
C ASP A 5 0.10 -10.13 -8.45
N ASP A 6 1.13 -10.58 -7.73
CA ASP A 6 1.42 -11.98 -7.43
C ASP A 6 1.74 -12.89 -8.63
N ARG A 7 1.80 -12.35 -9.85
CA ARG A 7 2.19 -13.08 -11.07
C ARG A 7 3.62 -12.76 -11.45
N SER A 8 4.35 -13.79 -11.91
CA SER A 8 5.75 -13.66 -12.29
C SER A 8 5.91 -13.38 -13.78
N TYR A 9 6.76 -12.41 -14.11
CA TYR A 9 7.08 -12.01 -15.48
C TYR A 9 8.59 -12.06 -15.72
N LYS A 10 8.98 -12.59 -16.89
CA LYS A 10 10.36 -12.52 -17.36
C LYS A 10 10.59 -11.18 -18.04
N VAL A 11 11.56 -10.42 -17.54
CA VAL A 11 12.01 -9.17 -18.14
C VAL A 11 13.42 -9.41 -18.66
N ASP A 12 13.66 -9.12 -19.94
CA ASP A 12 14.94 -9.36 -20.59
C ASP A 12 15.90 -8.17 -20.43
N ASP A 13 15.39 -6.93 -20.44
CA ASP A 13 16.15 -5.72 -20.13
C ASP A 13 15.96 -5.33 -18.64
N PRO A 14 17.00 -5.39 -17.80
CA PRO A 14 16.88 -5.03 -16.39
C PRO A 14 16.62 -3.54 -16.14
N VAL A 15 16.75 -2.69 -17.16
CA VAL A 15 16.43 -1.27 -17.10
C VAL A 15 15.07 -1.07 -17.78
N ILE A 16 14.03 -0.87 -16.99
CA ILE A 16 12.64 -0.88 -17.47
C ILE A 16 11.86 0.29 -16.85
N THR A 17 10.94 0.87 -17.61
CA THR A 17 10.06 1.94 -17.11
C THR A 17 8.81 1.41 -16.42
N GLY A 18 8.16 2.24 -15.59
CA GLY A 18 6.86 1.93 -14.99
C GLY A 18 5.80 1.54 -16.04
N GLY A 19 5.73 2.29 -17.15
CA GLY A 19 4.82 2.00 -18.26
C GLY A 19 5.10 0.65 -18.93
N GLN A 20 6.37 0.30 -19.12
CA GLN A 20 6.74 -1.01 -19.68
C GLN A 20 6.40 -2.17 -18.75
N LEU A 21 6.48 -1.99 -17.42
CA LEU A 21 6.04 -3.01 -16.45
C LEU A 21 4.53 -3.24 -16.52
N LEU A 22 3.75 -2.17 -16.59
CA LEU A 22 2.30 -2.23 -16.76
C LEU A 22 1.94 -2.96 -18.07
N ASP A 23 2.59 -2.59 -19.17
CA ASP A 23 2.44 -3.25 -20.47
C ASP A 23 2.77 -4.74 -20.40
N LYS A 24 3.84 -5.12 -19.70
CA LYS A 24 4.25 -6.52 -19.49
C LYS A 24 3.18 -7.32 -18.76
N ALA A 25 2.45 -6.67 -17.84
CA ALA A 25 1.33 -7.25 -17.10
C ALA A 25 -0.03 -7.10 -17.81
N SER A 26 -0.05 -6.64 -19.07
CA SER A 26 -1.26 -6.38 -19.87
C SER A 26 -2.23 -5.39 -19.21
N LYS A 27 -1.71 -4.41 -18.47
CA LYS A 27 -2.49 -3.35 -17.81
C LYS A 27 -2.68 -2.20 -18.80
N ARG A 28 -3.87 -2.10 -19.40
CA ARG A 28 -4.17 -1.11 -20.45
C ARG A 28 -5.53 -0.42 -20.23
N PRO A 29 -5.67 0.87 -20.60
CA PRO A 29 -4.57 1.75 -21.05
C PRO A 29 -3.66 2.12 -19.85
N VAL A 30 -2.36 2.32 -20.08
CA VAL A 30 -1.35 2.39 -19.00
C VAL A 30 -1.54 3.60 -18.08
N ASP A 31 -2.10 4.68 -18.60
CA ASP A 31 -2.42 5.93 -17.90
C ASP A 31 -3.62 5.81 -16.94
N GLU A 32 -4.37 4.71 -16.99
CA GLU A 32 -5.42 4.40 -16.00
C GLU A 32 -4.92 3.52 -14.85
N TYR A 33 -3.62 3.19 -14.82
CA TYR A 33 -3.04 2.32 -13.81
C TYR A 33 -1.89 3.00 -13.08
N LEU A 34 -1.90 2.81 -11.76
CA LEU A 34 -0.76 3.07 -10.89
C LEU A 34 0.06 1.80 -10.75
N ILE A 35 1.37 1.94 -10.62
CA ILE A 35 2.29 0.86 -10.26
C ILE A 35 3.15 1.30 -9.08
N PHE A 36 3.22 0.43 -8.08
CA PHE A 36 4.02 0.66 -6.88
C PHE A 36 5.04 -0.45 -6.70
N GLN A 37 6.26 -0.11 -6.31
CA GLN A 37 7.22 -1.05 -5.76
C GLN A 37 6.88 -1.35 -4.30
N VAL A 38 6.93 -2.63 -3.93
CA VAL A 38 6.82 -3.08 -2.53
C VAL A 38 8.23 -3.19 -1.94
N LEU A 39 8.57 -2.26 -1.06
CA LEU A 39 9.87 -2.23 -0.37
C LEU A 39 9.98 -3.33 0.70
N HIS A 40 11.21 -3.61 1.14
CA HIS A 40 11.47 -4.63 2.18
C HIS A 40 10.79 -4.33 3.52
N ASN A 41 10.60 -3.05 3.83
CA ASN A 41 9.97 -2.57 5.06
C ASN A 41 8.43 -2.51 4.98
N GLY A 42 7.85 -3.04 3.89
CA GLY A 42 6.41 -3.03 3.63
C GLY A 42 5.85 -1.71 3.07
N GLN A 43 6.67 -0.66 2.92
CA GLN A 43 6.23 0.57 2.27
C GLN A 43 6.06 0.39 0.77
N LEU A 44 5.22 1.25 0.21
CA LEU A 44 4.93 1.33 -1.20
C LEU A 44 5.53 2.62 -1.75
N GLU A 45 6.20 2.51 -2.88
CA GLU A 45 6.75 3.65 -3.62
C GLU A 45 6.14 3.66 -5.01
N GLU A 46 5.46 4.75 -5.36
CA GLU A 46 4.86 4.92 -6.68
C GLU A 46 5.96 5.10 -7.73
N ILE A 47 5.86 4.36 -8.83
CA ILE A 47 6.77 4.49 -9.98
C ILE A 47 6.01 5.20 -11.10
N ARG A 48 6.55 6.30 -11.60
CA ARG A 48 5.94 7.02 -12.72
C ARG A 48 6.05 6.21 -14.02
N LEU A 49 5.16 6.48 -14.97
CA LEU A 49 5.15 5.75 -16.25
C LEU A 49 6.47 5.88 -17.03
N ASP A 50 7.10 7.06 -16.96
CA ASP A 50 8.37 7.39 -17.61
C ASP A 50 9.59 7.17 -16.70
N GLU A 51 9.38 6.81 -15.44
CA GLU A 51 10.46 6.55 -14.50
C GLU A 51 11.11 5.21 -14.80
N THR A 52 12.43 5.25 -14.97
CA THR A 52 13.27 4.09 -15.22
C THR A 52 13.73 3.47 -13.92
N ILE A 53 13.45 2.18 -13.75
CA ILE A 53 13.93 1.38 -12.62
C ILE A 53 14.98 0.36 -13.08
N GLU A 54 15.88 0.03 -12.15
CA GLU A 54 16.92 -0.98 -12.39
C GLU A 54 16.68 -2.22 -11.53
N LEU A 55 16.16 -3.28 -12.15
CA LEU A 55 15.73 -4.53 -11.52
C LEU A 55 16.88 -5.35 -10.89
N ARG A 56 18.13 -5.00 -11.18
CA ARG A 56 19.32 -5.65 -10.59
C ARG A 56 19.61 -5.17 -9.18
N LYS A 57 19.04 -4.03 -8.78
CA LYS A 57 19.23 -3.51 -7.42
C LYS A 57 18.52 -4.46 -6.43
N PRO A 58 19.19 -4.88 -5.35
CA PRO A 58 18.56 -5.72 -4.33
C PRO A 58 17.27 -5.10 -3.81
N GLY A 59 16.18 -5.89 -3.79
CA GLY A 59 14.87 -5.44 -3.30
C GLY A 59 13.88 -4.93 -4.33
N ILE A 60 14.25 -4.92 -5.61
CA ILE A 60 13.38 -4.48 -6.70
C ILE A 60 12.82 -5.70 -7.43
N GLU A 61 11.85 -6.37 -6.82
CA GLU A 61 11.29 -7.60 -7.41
C GLU A 61 9.76 -7.68 -7.35
N ARG A 62 9.12 -6.84 -6.55
CA ARG A 62 7.69 -6.93 -6.26
C ARG A 62 7.00 -5.63 -6.54
N PHE A 63 5.99 -5.71 -7.38
CA PHE A 63 5.15 -4.61 -7.77
C PHE A 63 3.69 -4.97 -7.56
N ILE A 64 2.89 -3.96 -7.30
CA ILE A 64 1.44 -4.04 -7.22
C ILE A 64 0.84 -2.92 -8.05
N THR A 65 -0.30 -3.21 -8.66
CA THR A 65 -0.97 -2.26 -9.55
C THR A 65 -2.40 -2.03 -9.11
N TRP A 66 -2.88 -0.81 -9.37
CA TRP A 66 -4.28 -0.45 -9.20
C TRP A 66 -4.77 0.26 -10.43
N ARG A 67 -6.00 -0.04 -10.86
CA ARG A 67 -6.70 0.81 -11.83
C ARG A 67 -7.29 1.99 -11.07
N SER A 68 -6.61 3.12 -11.07
CA SER A 68 -6.95 4.31 -10.30
C SER A 68 -6.34 5.54 -10.96
N ASP A 69 -6.99 6.69 -10.81
CA ASP A 69 -6.51 7.97 -11.33
C ASP A 69 -5.54 8.68 -10.36
N ARG A 70 -5.47 8.22 -9.11
CA ARG A 70 -4.66 8.83 -8.04
C ARG A 70 -4.31 7.84 -6.93
N SER A 71 -3.25 8.16 -6.22
CA SER A 71 -2.88 7.54 -4.95
C SER A 71 -3.44 8.32 -3.76
N PHE A 72 -3.63 7.62 -2.65
CA PHE A 72 -4.20 8.14 -1.41
C PHE A 72 -3.17 8.02 -0.29
N ARG A 73 -2.90 9.15 0.36
CA ARG A 73 -1.95 9.22 1.46
C ARG A 73 -2.64 9.04 2.80
N PHE A 74 -2.03 8.24 3.66
CA PHE A 74 -2.41 8.09 5.06
C PHE A 74 -1.18 7.91 5.94
N VAL A 75 -1.39 7.93 7.25
CA VAL A 75 -0.32 7.75 8.24
C VAL A 75 -0.67 6.59 9.16
N ILE A 76 0.29 5.71 9.45
CA ILE A 76 0.19 4.72 10.52
C ILE A 76 1.37 4.91 11.47
N ASP A 77 1.12 5.07 12.77
CA ASP A 77 2.16 5.18 13.81
C ASP A 77 3.21 6.27 13.46
N GLY A 78 2.74 7.41 12.93
CA GLY A 78 3.57 8.54 12.51
C GLY A 78 4.31 8.35 11.18
N ARG A 79 4.25 7.17 10.56
CA ARG A 79 4.86 6.88 9.25
C ARG A 79 3.86 7.11 8.12
N ARG A 80 4.31 7.78 7.04
CA ARG A 80 3.49 8.03 5.85
C ARG A 80 3.49 6.83 4.92
N PHE A 81 2.33 6.57 4.32
CA PHE A 81 2.10 5.54 3.31
C PHE A 81 1.29 6.11 2.15
N GLU A 82 1.49 5.53 0.97
CA GLU A 82 0.69 5.78 -0.24
C GLU A 82 -0.06 4.49 -0.61
N TRP A 83 -1.30 4.60 -1.09
CA TRP A 83 -2.17 3.47 -1.45
C TRP A 83 -2.94 3.75 -2.73
N GLY A 84 -3.05 2.77 -3.62
CA GLY A 84 -3.65 2.96 -4.93
C GLY A 84 -5.17 2.79 -5.00
N ALA A 85 -5.86 2.62 -3.88
CA ALA A 85 -7.32 2.46 -3.84
C ALA A 85 -7.97 3.45 -2.85
N PRO A 86 -9.22 3.88 -3.08
CA PRO A 86 -9.89 4.85 -2.20
C PRO A 86 -10.23 4.29 -0.83
N VAL A 87 -10.20 2.95 -0.67
CA VAL A 87 -10.52 2.27 0.58
C VAL A 87 -9.40 1.36 1.03
N ILE A 88 -9.23 1.25 2.35
CA ILE A 88 -8.28 0.33 2.97
C ILE A 88 -8.92 -0.36 4.18
N THR A 89 -8.63 -1.65 4.37
CA THR A 89 -9.20 -2.41 5.50
C THR A 89 -8.36 -2.30 6.76
N GLY A 90 -8.99 -2.48 7.92
CA GLY A 90 -8.29 -2.58 9.20
C GLY A 90 -7.20 -3.67 9.20
N LEU A 91 -7.46 -4.81 8.57
CA LEU A 91 -6.46 -5.88 8.42
C LEU A 91 -5.24 -5.38 7.62
N LYS A 92 -5.48 -4.71 6.48
CA LYS A 92 -4.40 -4.21 5.64
C LYS A 92 -3.58 -3.13 6.36
N LEU A 93 -4.21 -2.26 7.14
CA LEU A 93 -3.50 -1.28 7.96
C LEU A 93 -2.53 -1.95 8.95
N LYS A 94 -2.95 -3.03 9.61
CA LYS A 94 -2.08 -3.80 10.52
C LYS A 94 -0.94 -4.52 9.80
N GLU A 95 -1.22 -5.09 8.63
CA GLU A 95 -0.20 -5.70 7.78
C GLU A 95 0.86 -4.69 7.35
N LEU A 96 0.45 -3.48 6.95
CA LEU A 96 1.36 -2.39 6.57
C LEU A 96 2.15 -1.82 7.77
N ALA A 97 1.55 -1.81 8.96
CA ALA A 97 2.24 -1.47 10.20
C ALA A 97 3.26 -2.53 10.64
N GLY A 98 3.17 -3.75 10.11
CA GLY A 98 4.03 -4.87 10.48
C GLY A 98 3.71 -5.47 11.85
N VAL A 99 2.46 -5.34 12.31
CA VAL A 99 2.00 -5.86 13.61
C VAL A 99 1.15 -7.12 13.41
N ASP A 100 1.14 -8.02 14.40
CA ASP A 100 0.29 -9.21 14.38
C ASP A 100 -1.20 -8.83 14.52
N PRO A 101 -2.06 -9.09 13.51
CA PRO A 101 -3.48 -8.74 13.57
C PRO A 101 -4.25 -9.40 14.71
N LYS A 102 -3.76 -10.55 15.21
CA LYS A 102 -4.37 -11.24 16.35
C LYS A 102 -4.13 -10.47 17.65
N SER A 103 -2.91 -10.01 17.86
CA SER A 103 -2.48 -9.34 19.09
C SER A 103 -2.67 -7.82 19.09
N TYR A 104 -2.87 -7.19 17.92
CA TYR A 104 -2.98 -5.74 17.77
C TYR A 104 -4.33 -5.26 17.21
N GLY A 105 -4.81 -4.15 17.74
CA GLY A 105 -5.89 -3.34 17.18
C GLY A 105 -5.34 -2.23 16.28
N VAL A 106 -6.24 -1.57 15.54
CA VAL A 106 -5.95 -0.34 14.82
C VAL A 106 -7.10 0.64 15.04
N TRP A 107 -6.78 1.91 15.24
CA TRP A 107 -7.73 2.98 15.49
C TRP A 107 -7.50 4.14 14.52
N LEU A 108 -8.58 4.82 14.11
CA LEU A 108 -8.55 6.08 13.38
C LEU A 108 -8.53 7.24 14.38
N GLU A 109 -7.56 8.15 14.22
CA GLU A 109 -7.52 9.41 14.95
C GLU A 109 -8.72 10.28 14.56
N VAL A 110 -9.53 10.65 15.54
CA VAL A 110 -10.62 11.61 15.34
C VAL A 110 -10.28 12.89 16.09
N ARG A 111 -10.08 13.99 15.36
CA ARG A 111 -9.71 15.26 15.97
C ARG A 111 -10.76 15.69 17.00
N SER A 112 -10.30 15.96 18.22
CA SER A 112 -11.15 16.42 19.34
C SER A 112 -12.22 15.40 19.78
N ALA A 113 -12.05 14.12 19.45
CA ALA A 113 -12.90 13.03 19.92
C ALA A 113 -12.04 11.81 20.29
N GLU A 114 -12.67 10.76 20.80
CA GLU A 114 -12.00 9.49 21.07
C GLU A 114 -11.60 8.80 19.76
N ASP A 115 -10.46 8.11 19.79
CA ASP A 115 -9.97 7.34 18.67
C ASP A 115 -10.93 6.18 18.35
N ARG A 116 -11.26 6.04 17.06
CA ARG A 116 -12.29 5.09 16.61
C ARG A 116 -11.65 3.74 16.26
N PRO A 117 -12.01 2.63 16.93
CA PRO A 117 -11.50 1.32 16.54
C PRO A 117 -12.00 0.93 15.15
N ILE A 118 -11.15 0.24 14.39
CA ILE A 118 -11.47 -0.30 13.06
C ILE A 118 -11.33 -1.82 13.09
N ALA A 119 -12.39 -2.53 12.69
CA ALA A 119 -12.36 -3.98 12.61
C ALA A 119 -11.52 -4.48 11.42
N ASP A 120 -11.05 -5.73 11.45
CA ASP A 120 -10.18 -6.28 10.40
C ASP A 120 -10.83 -6.26 9.00
N ASN A 121 -12.14 -6.52 8.94
CA ASN A 121 -12.95 -6.53 7.71
C ASN A 121 -13.59 -5.16 7.41
N GLU A 122 -13.43 -4.18 8.29
CA GLU A 122 -13.98 -2.85 8.07
C GLU A 122 -13.12 -2.09 7.06
N SER A 123 -13.77 -1.42 6.12
CA SER A 123 -13.13 -0.56 5.13
C SER A 123 -13.21 0.91 5.57
N VAL A 124 -12.09 1.60 5.52
CA VAL A 124 -11.98 3.04 5.76
C VAL A 124 -11.81 3.75 4.44
N ASP A 125 -12.56 4.84 4.25
CA ASP A 125 -12.45 5.74 3.10
C ASP A 125 -11.25 6.70 3.29
N LEU A 126 -10.36 6.73 2.30
CA LEU A 126 -9.18 7.60 2.22
C LEU A 126 -9.41 8.83 1.32
N GLN A 127 -10.64 9.02 0.82
CA GLN A 127 -11.02 10.16 -0.02
C GLN A 127 -11.49 11.37 0.80
N ALA A 128 -11.63 11.21 2.12
CA ALA A 128 -12.09 12.28 2.99
C ALA A 128 -11.09 13.46 3.00
N PRO A 129 -11.56 14.69 3.28
CA PRO A 129 -10.66 15.85 3.33
C PRO A 129 -9.62 15.71 4.44
N GLY A 130 -8.34 15.68 4.07
CA GLY A 130 -7.23 15.63 5.00
C GLY A 130 -6.30 14.46 4.73
N VAL A 131 -5.66 13.98 5.80
CA VAL A 131 -4.84 12.75 5.77
C VAL A 131 -5.26 11.95 6.98
N GLU A 132 -5.83 10.78 6.73
CA GLU A 132 -6.23 9.82 7.76
C GLU A 132 -4.99 9.39 8.54
N ARG A 133 -5.13 9.36 9.87
CA ARG A 133 -4.07 8.95 10.79
C ARG A 133 -4.56 7.76 11.58
N PHE A 134 -3.77 6.71 11.58
CA PHE A 134 -4.05 5.48 12.26
C PHE A 134 -2.98 5.18 13.29
N PHE A 135 -3.38 4.50 14.35
CA PHE A 135 -2.49 4.02 15.40
C PHE A 135 -2.68 2.53 15.61
N THR A 136 -1.59 1.81 15.82
CA THR A 136 -1.63 0.41 16.24
C THR A 136 -1.25 0.28 17.72
N GLY A 137 -1.84 -0.71 18.37
CA GLY A 137 -1.66 -0.94 19.80
C GLY A 137 -2.05 -2.37 20.15
N LYS A 138 -1.40 -2.95 21.16
CA LYS A 138 -1.77 -4.28 21.65
C LYS A 138 -3.21 -4.25 22.13
N LYS A 139 -3.98 -5.28 21.79
CA LYS A 139 -5.30 -5.51 22.39
C LYS A 139 -5.05 -5.80 23.86
N THR A 140 -5.26 -4.82 24.74
CA THR A 140 -5.34 -5.10 26.16
C THR A 140 -6.63 -5.86 26.38
N THR A 141 -6.53 -7.16 26.59
CA THR A 141 -7.61 -7.91 27.21
C THR A 141 -7.73 -7.35 28.62
N THR A 142 -8.69 -6.47 28.88
CA THR A 142 -9.20 -6.33 30.24
C THR A 142 -9.96 -7.62 30.51
N GLU A 143 -9.23 -8.64 30.97
CA GLU A 143 -9.85 -9.74 31.71
C GLU A 143 -10.41 -9.12 32.98
N GLY A 144 -11.73 -9.12 33.08
CA GLY A 144 -12.49 -8.98 34.32
C GLY A 144 -13.29 -10.25 34.53
#